data_AF-A0A4Q4GT65-F1
#
_entry.id   AF-A0A4Q4GT65-F1
#
_cell.length_a   1.000
_cell.length_b   1.000
_cell.length_c   1.000
_cell.angle_alpha   90.00
_cell.angle_beta   90.00
_cell.angle_gamma   90.00
#
_symmetry.space_group_name_H-M   'P 1'
#
loop_
_entity.id
_entity.type
_entity.pdbx_description
1 polymer ?
#
loop_
_entity_poly.entity_id
_entity_poly.type
_entity_poly.pdbx_seq_one_letter_code
_entity_poly.pdbx_strand_id
1 'polypeptide(L)'
;MKLSSIPVVKLPIVDASTDPLDLLVLGLALRMKQLARTSPKFIELTHDRQFRIEIGTDTGVARQIIVNNGQIESVTGNAEKADFILQFADSEQGVKTLVKGDPSAFMTGMQNGSIKMEGDFSLLVWFNQVAKLIPPKVPKPVKEKIALARQFLKEKTGR
;
A
#
# COMPACT_ATOMS: atom_id res chain seq x y z
N MET A 1 2.34 20.15 -5.02
CA MET A 1 0.87 20.19 -5.05
C MET A 1 0.36 19.57 -3.76
N LYS A 2 -0.57 20.21 -3.06
CA LYS A 2 -1.23 19.61 -1.89
C LYS A 2 -2.20 18.55 -2.41
N LEU A 3 -2.06 17.29 -1.96
CA LEU A 3 -2.92 16.20 -2.42
C LEU A 3 -4.36 16.35 -1.88
N SER A 4 -4.52 17.07 -0.79
CA SER A 4 -5.80 17.37 -0.13
C SER A 4 -6.77 18.27 -0.92
N SER A 5 -6.34 18.88 -2.03
CA SER A 5 -7.21 19.73 -2.87
C SER A 5 -7.85 19.00 -4.05
N ILE A 6 -7.63 17.68 -4.20
CA ILE A 6 -8.24 16.88 -5.26
C ILE A 6 -9.60 16.39 -4.77
N PRO A 7 -10.72 16.68 -5.47
CA PRO A 7 -12.03 16.17 -5.07
C PRO A 7 -12.03 14.63 -5.17
N VAL A 8 -12.49 13.95 -4.11
CA VAL A 8 -12.61 12.49 -4.04
C VAL A 8 -13.88 12.05 -4.79
N VAL A 9 -13.70 11.39 -5.94
CA VAL A 9 -14.77 10.94 -6.82
C VAL A 9 -14.57 9.45 -7.11
N LYS A 10 -15.64 8.66 -7.06
CA LYS A 10 -15.63 7.26 -7.48
C LYS A 10 -15.47 7.16 -9.00
N LEU A 11 -14.56 6.32 -9.44
CA LEU A 11 -14.32 6.06 -10.85
C LEU A 11 -15.40 5.12 -11.39
N PRO A 12 -16.04 5.42 -12.54
CA PRO A 12 -17.18 4.63 -13.03
C PRO A 12 -16.77 3.25 -13.61
N ILE A 13 -15.47 3.04 -13.88
CA ILE A 13 -14.96 1.83 -14.57
C ILE A 13 -14.26 0.88 -13.58
N VAL A 14 -13.82 1.38 -12.42
CA VAL A 14 -13.07 0.61 -11.41
C VAL A 14 -13.57 0.96 -10.02
N ASP A 15 -13.66 -0.03 -9.13
CA ASP A 15 -14.04 0.18 -7.73
C ASP A 15 -12.90 0.89 -6.97
N ALA A 16 -12.72 2.18 -7.26
CA ALA A 16 -11.75 3.08 -6.68
C ALA A 16 -12.19 4.54 -6.75
N SER A 17 -11.59 5.34 -5.89
CA SER A 17 -11.74 6.78 -5.80
C SER A 17 -10.49 7.51 -6.28
N THR A 18 -10.59 8.83 -6.43
CA THR A 18 -9.45 9.70 -6.75
C THR A 18 -8.59 10.04 -5.53
N ASP A 19 -8.92 9.51 -4.34
CA ASP A 19 -8.09 9.70 -3.15
C ASP A 19 -6.71 9.03 -3.32
N PRO A 20 -5.61 9.72 -2.95
CA PRO A 20 -4.26 9.21 -3.20
C PRO A 20 -3.94 7.94 -2.41
N LEU A 21 -4.49 7.76 -1.21
CA LEU A 21 -4.29 6.52 -0.44
C LEU A 21 -5.05 5.37 -1.12
N ASP A 22 -6.29 5.61 -1.52
CA ASP A 22 -7.11 4.58 -2.17
C ASP A 22 -6.47 4.08 -3.47
N LEU A 23 -5.97 4.99 -4.30
CA LEU A 23 -5.23 4.65 -5.53
C LEU A 23 -3.94 3.88 -5.24
N LEU A 24 -3.21 4.25 -4.17
CA LEU A 24 -2.01 3.54 -3.76
C LEU A 24 -2.34 2.10 -3.32
N VAL A 25 -3.35 1.92 -2.48
CA VAL A 25 -3.76 0.61 -1.97
C VAL A 25 -4.31 -0.27 -3.11
N LEU A 26 -5.09 0.31 -4.04
CA LEU A 26 -5.50 -0.40 -5.25
C LEU A 26 -4.28 -0.84 -6.07
N GLY A 27 -3.30 0.04 -6.29
CA GLY A 27 -2.06 -0.28 -7.00
C GLY A 27 -1.29 -1.42 -6.35
N LEU A 28 -1.22 -1.43 -5.01
CA LEU A 28 -0.62 -2.53 -4.24
C LEU A 28 -1.38 -3.85 -4.43
N ALA A 29 -2.72 -3.83 -4.35
CA ALA A 29 -3.54 -5.02 -4.56
C ALA A 29 -3.38 -5.60 -5.97
N LEU A 30 -3.35 -4.74 -7.01
CA LEU A 30 -3.09 -5.17 -8.39
C LEU A 30 -1.69 -5.78 -8.55
N ARG A 31 -0.68 -5.19 -7.90
CA ARG A 31 0.68 -5.74 -7.89
C ARG A 31 0.75 -7.08 -7.19
N MET A 32 0.08 -7.24 -6.05
CA MET A 32 -0.02 -8.50 -5.33
C MET A 32 -0.74 -9.57 -6.17
N LYS A 33 -1.83 -9.21 -6.85
CA LYS A 33 -2.56 -10.09 -7.79
C LYS A 33 -1.67 -10.54 -8.95
N GLN A 34 -0.81 -9.68 -9.47
CA GLN A 34 0.20 -10.06 -10.46
C GLN A 34 1.24 -11.01 -9.87
N LEU A 35 1.75 -10.74 -8.65
CA LEU A 35 2.76 -11.57 -7.99
C LEU A 35 2.23 -12.97 -7.67
N ALA A 36 0.95 -13.09 -7.32
CA ALA A 36 0.25 -14.36 -7.13
C ALA A 36 0.24 -15.27 -8.38
N ARG A 37 0.61 -14.75 -9.55
CA ARG A 37 0.69 -15.53 -10.80
C ARG A 37 2.11 -15.64 -11.36
N THR A 38 3.03 -14.80 -10.88
CA THR A 38 4.35 -14.62 -11.52
C THR A 38 5.54 -14.86 -10.60
N SER A 39 5.32 -14.90 -9.29
CA SER A 39 6.38 -15.07 -8.29
C SER A 39 6.13 -16.33 -7.46
N PRO A 40 6.89 -17.43 -7.66
CA PRO A 40 6.76 -18.66 -6.89
C PRO A 40 6.82 -18.42 -5.38
N LYS A 41 7.77 -17.60 -4.93
CA LYS A 41 7.89 -17.20 -3.52
C LYS A 41 6.67 -16.46 -2.99
N PHE A 42 5.97 -15.69 -3.83
CA PHE A 42 4.76 -15.00 -3.39
C PHE A 42 3.60 -15.99 -3.28
N ILE A 43 3.48 -16.91 -4.25
CA ILE A 43 2.50 -17.99 -4.23
C ILE A 43 2.66 -18.85 -2.96
N GLU A 44 3.89 -19.24 -2.61
CA GLU A 44 4.17 -19.97 -1.36
C GLU A 44 3.71 -19.20 -0.12
N LEU A 45 3.86 -17.87 -0.10
CA LEU A 45 3.44 -17.05 1.03
C LEU A 45 1.92 -16.87 1.13
N THR A 46 1.15 -17.15 0.08
CA THR A 46 -0.31 -16.89 0.02
C THR A 46 -1.19 -18.12 -0.17
N HIS A 47 -0.66 -19.25 -0.65
CA HIS A 47 -1.46 -20.40 -1.10
C HIS A 47 -2.37 -21.02 -0.03
N ASP A 48 -1.93 -21.05 1.23
CA ASP A 48 -2.70 -21.63 2.36
C ASP A 48 -3.14 -20.55 3.37
N ARG A 49 -3.39 -19.33 2.90
CA ARG A 49 -3.79 -18.22 3.77
C ARG A 49 -5.12 -17.61 3.37
N GLN A 50 -5.91 -17.28 4.38
CA GLN A 50 -7.17 -16.58 4.26
C GLN A 50 -7.21 -15.47 5.30
N PHE A 51 -7.23 -14.21 4.84
CA PHE A 51 -7.39 -13.05 5.71
C PHE A 51 -7.75 -11.81 4.91
N ARG A 52 -8.26 -10.80 5.61
CA ARG A 52 -8.66 -9.50 5.09
C ARG A 52 -7.89 -8.40 5.82
N ILE A 53 -7.21 -7.55 5.06
CA ILE A 53 -6.51 -6.37 5.58
C ILE A 53 -7.28 -5.13 5.15
N GLU A 54 -7.59 -4.25 6.08
CA GLU A 54 -8.14 -2.93 5.80
C GLU A 54 -7.07 -1.86 5.91
N ILE A 55 -7.04 -0.94 4.94
CA ILE A 55 -6.24 0.27 4.99
C ILE A 55 -7.18 1.45 4.79
N GLY A 56 -7.25 2.33 5.78
CA GLY A 56 -8.20 3.41 5.81
C GLY A 56 -7.72 4.67 6.51
N THR A 57 -8.58 5.69 6.54
CA THR A 57 -8.35 6.98 7.17
C THR A 57 -9.52 7.41 8.04
N ASP A 58 -9.24 8.21 9.07
CA ASP A 58 -10.27 8.82 9.91
C ASP A 58 -11.14 9.82 9.11
N THR A 59 -10.67 10.25 7.93
CA THR A 59 -11.41 11.09 6.98
C THR A 59 -12.41 10.33 6.10
N GLY A 60 -12.51 9.00 6.22
CA GLY A 60 -13.54 8.18 5.58
C GLY A 60 -13.11 7.41 4.33
N VAL A 61 -11.82 7.37 4.02
CA VAL A 61 -11.27 6.48 2.99
C VAL A 61 -11.06 5.11 3.61
N ALA A 62 -11.47 4.04 2.92
CA ALA A 62 -11.17 2.68 3.32
C ALA A 62 -11.09 1.77 2.09
N ARG A 63 -10.11 0.87 2.07
CA ARG A 63 -10.02 -0.22 1.09
C ARG A 63 -9.56 -1.49 1.79
N GLN A 64 -10.21 -2.59 1.46
CA GLN A 64 -9.83 -3.91 1.94
C GLN A 64 -9.11 -4.69 0.86
N ILE A 65 -8.01 -5.35 1.25
CA ILE A 65 -7.29 -6.35 0.45
C ILE A 65 -7.65 -7.72 1.02
N ILE A 66 -8.13 -8.60 0.16
CA ILE A 66 -8.57 -9.94 0.51
C ILE A 66 -7.54 -10.92 -0.05
N VAL A 67 -6.98 -11.75 0.84
CA VAL A 67 -6.15 -12.89 0.47
C VAL A 67 -6.96 -14.15 0.75
N ASN A 68 -7.14 -14.99 -0.26
CA ASN A 68 -7.88 -16.24 -0.13
C ASN A 68 -7.22 -17.34 -0.97
N ASN A 69 -6.47 -18.21 -0.31
CA ASN A 69 -5.82 -19.39 -0.91
C ASN A 69 -5.05 -19.04 -2.19
N GLY A 70 -4.17 -18.05 -2.09
CA GLY A 70 -3.38 -17.54 -3.22
C GLY A 70 -4.09 -16.50 -4.09
N GLN A 71 -5.42 -16.37 -4.01
CA GLN A 71 -6.17 -15.34 -4.74
C GLN A 71 -6.09 -13.99 -4.01
N ILE A 72 -5.93 -12.92 -4.79
CA ILE A 72 -5.83 -11.55 -4.28
C ILE A 72 -6.94 -10.71 -4.92
N GLU A 73 -7.75 -10.09 -4.07
CA GLU A 73 -8.82 -9.18 -4.44
C GLU A 73 -8.76 -7.91 -3.59
N SER A 74 -9.49 -6.89 -4.02
CA SER A 74 -9.67 -5.67 -3.22
C SER A 74 -11.03 -5.06 -3.45
N VAL A 75 -11.60 -4.49 -2.41
CA VAL A 75 -12.90 -3.80 -2.43
C VAL A 75 -12.82 -2.48 -1.68
N THR A 76 -13.55 -1.47 -2.14
CA THR A 76 -13.65 -0.18 -1.44
C THR A 76 -14.57 -0.31 -0.23
N GLY A 77 -14.27 0.45 0.83
CA GLY A 77 -15.04 0.50 2.06
C GLY A 77 -14.62 -0.55 3.09
N ASN A 78 -15.41 -0.65 4.15
CA ASN A 78 -15.17 -1.46 5.34
C ASN A 78 -16.41 -2.27 5.76
N ALA A 79 -17.19 -2.73 4.77
CA ALA A 79 -18.47 -3.40 5.02
C ALA A 79 -18.32 -4.74 5.76
N GLU A 80 -17.23 -5.46 5.52
CA GLU A 80 -16.91 -6.71 6.22
C GLU A 80 -15.83 -6.50 7.26
N LYS A 81 -15.83 -7.31 8.33
CA LYS A 81 -14.79 -7.24 9.36
C LYS A 81 -13.44 -7.66 8.78
N ALA A 82 -12.43 -6.81 8.92
CA ALA A 82 -11.05 -7.16 8.60
C ALA A 82 -10.35 -7.87 9.76
N ASP A 83 -9.41 -8.74 9.43
CA ASP A 83 -8.54 -9.43 10.40
C ASP A 83 -7.43 -8.51 10.90
N PHE A 84 -7.03 -7.53 10.09
CA PHE A 84 -6.12 -6.47 10.49
C PHE A 84 -6.53 -5.14 9.86
N ILE A 85 -6.54 -4.09 10.67
CA ILE A 85 -6.92 -2.73 10.26
C ILE A 85 -5.72 -1.81 10.48
N LEU A 86 -5.35 -1.10 9.43
CA LEU A 86 -4.37 -0.03 9.46
C LEU A 86 -5.08 1.30 9.17
N GLN A 87 -5.27 2.08 10.21
CA GLN A 87 -6.02 3.32 10.16
C GLN A 87 -5.09 4.53 10.29
N PHE A 88 -5.14 5.44 9.34
CA PHE A 88 -4.36 6.68 9.33
C PHE A 88 -5.23 7.89 9.72
N ALA A 89 -4.62 8.96 10.22
CA ALA A 89 -5.36 10.21 10.45
C ALA A 89 -5.87 10.80 9.13
N ASP A 90 -5.05 10.75 8.08
CA ASP A 90 -5.40 11.25 6.75
C ASP A 90 -4.64 10.50 5.62
N SER A 91 -5.12 10.70 4.38
CA SER A 91 -4.58 10.03 3.19
C SER A 91 -3.16 10.45 2.85
N GLU A 92 -2.77 11.71 3.11
CA GLU A 92 -1.43 12.21 2.79
C GLU A 92 -0.38 11.54 3.69
N GLN A 93 -0.68 11.45 4.98
CA GLN A 93 0.13 10.72 5.94
C GLN A 93 0.20 9.22 5.60
N GLY A 94 -0.93 8.61 5.26
CA GLY A 94 -0.99 7.21 4.86
C GLY A 94 -0.08 6.90 3.67
N VAL A 95 -0.18 7.70 2.61
CA VAL A 95 0.67 7.57 1.43
C VAL A 95 2.15 7.74 1.78
N LYS A 96 2.52 8.79 2.52
CA LYS A 96 3.91 9.02 2.93
C LYS A 96 4.48 7.85 3.72
N THR A 97 3.70 7.29 4.64
CA THR A 97 4.12 6.19 5.50
C THR A 97 4.30 4.90 4.70
N LEU A 98 3.32 4.55 3.87
CA LEU A 98 3.34 3.34 3.04
C LEU A 98 4.45 3.37 1.98
N VAL A 99 4.66 4.52 1.33
CA VAL A 99 5.73 4.68 0.32
C VAL A 99 7.11 4.60 0.96
N LYS A 100 7.28 5.15 2.17
CA LYS A 100 8.55 5.04 2.90
C LYS A 100 8.83 3.60 3.31
N GLY A 101 7.79 2.85 3.72
CA GLY A 101 7.88 1.42 4.04
C GLY A 101 8.87 1.09 5.16
N ASP A 102 9.18 2.07 6.02
CA ASP A 102 10.16 1.96 7.09
C ASP A 102 9.43 1.75 8.43
N PRO A 103 9.77 0.70 9.20
CA PRO A 103 9.21 0.46 10.53
C PRO A 103 9.21 1.69 11.44
N SER A 104 10.24 2.55 11.36
CA SER A 104 10.31 3.76 12.19
C SER A 104 9.13 4.70 11.96
N ALA A 105 8.66 4.85 10.71
CA ALA A 105 7.56 5.75 10.37
C ALA A 105 6.22 5.26 10.95
N PHE A 106 6.01 3.94 10.92
CA PHE A 106 4.85 3.32 11.55
C PHE A 106 4.89 3.47 13.07
N MET A 107 6.04 3.20 13.70
CA MET A 107 6.19 3.34 15.15
C MET A 107 5.95 4.77 15.63
N THR A 108 6.54 5.77 14.95
CA THR A 108 6.30 7.19 15.27
C THR A 108 4.83 7.57 15.11
N GLY A 109 4.18 7.09 14.04
CA GLY A 109 2.77 7.35 13.80
C GLY A 109 1.85 6.70 14.84
N MET A 110 2.20 5.52 15.36
CA MET A 110 1.48 4.91 16.47
C MET A 110 1.69 5.68 17.78
N GLN A 111 2.93 6.10 18.07
CA GLN A 111 3.25 6.85 19.29
C GLN A 111 2.54 8.20 19.38
N ASN A 112 2.40 8.90 18.26
CA ASN A 112 1.72 10.20 18.23
C ASN A 112 0.20 10.08 17.93
N GLY A 113 -0.34 8.85 17.83
CA GLY A 113 -1.76 8.58 17.64
C GLY A 113 -2.30 8.82 16.22
N SER A 114 -1.44 9.15 15.26
CA SER A 114 -1.83 9.38 13.87
C SER A 114 -1.96 8.09 13.04
N ILE A 115 -1.48 6.96 13.58
CA ILE A 115 -1.68 5.63 13.03
C ILE A 115 -2.27 4.76 14.13
N LYS A 116 -3.37 4.07 13.84
CA LYS A 116 -3.94 3.05 14.70
C LYS A 116 -3.86 1.71 13.98
N MET A 117 -3.50 0.67 14.72
CA MET A 117 -3.44 -0.69 14.21
C MET A 117 -4.30 -1.57 15.11
N GLU A 118 -5.17 -2.37 14.50
CA GLU A 118 -6.10 -3.25 15.22
C GLU A 118 -6.15 -4.62 14.55
N GLY A 119 -6.45 -5.66 15.33
CA GLY A 119 -6.59 -7.03 14.84
C GLY A 119 -5.35 -7.91 15.03
N ASP A 120 -5.09 -8.81 14.09
CA ASP A 120 -4.03 -9.80 14.16
C ASP A 120 -2.67 -9.24 13.71
N PHE A 121 -1.84 -8.88 14.69
CA PHE A 121 -0.47 -8.41 14.46
C PHE A 121 0.47 -9.46 13.84
N SER A 122 0.11 -10.75 13.81
CA SER A 122 0.88 -11.76 13.09
C SER A 122 0.96 -11.46 11.59
N LEU A 123 -0.06 -10.76 11.05
CA LEU A 123 -0.11 -10.32 9.67
C LEU A 123 0.92 -9.24 9.33
N LEU A 124 1.44 -8.50 10.32
CA LEU A 124 2.56 -7.56 10.10
C LEU A 124 3.86 -8.28 9.74
N VAL A 125 4.13 -9.43 10.39
CA VAL A 125 5.31 -10.24 10.09
C VAL A 125 5.21 -10.78 8.66
N TRP A 126 4.03 -11.27 8.29
CA TRP A 126 3.75 -11.69 6.92
C TRP A 126 3.89 -10.54 5.92
N PHE A 127 3.32 -9.36 6.23
CA PHE A 127 3.38 -8.18 5.37
C PHE A 127 4.82 -7.75 5.12
N ASN A 128 5.69 -7.80 6.12
CA ASN A 128 7.12 -7.51 5.96
C ASN A 128 7.84 -8.46 4.99
N GLN A 129 7.40 -9.73 4.90
CA GLN A 129 7.94 -10.67 3.91
C GLN A 129 7.44 -10.33 2.50
N VAL A 130 6.16 -10.00 2.37
CA VAL A 130 5.53 -9.63 1.10
C VAL A 130 6.03 -8.29 0.58
N ALA A 131 6.20 -7.28 1.44
CA ALA A 131 6.67 -5.95 1.09
C ALA A 131 8.02 -5.96 0.39
N LYS A 132 8.88 -6.96 0.67
CA LYS A 132 10.17 -7.16 -0.03
C LYS A 132 10.00 -7.62 -1.49
N LEU A 133 8.85 -8.19 -1.84
CA LEU A 133 8.53 -8.70 -3.18
C LEU A 133 7.72 -7.72 -4.03
N ILE A 134 7.05 -6.75 -3.40
CA ILE A 134 6.22 -5.74 -4.06
C ILE A 134 7.04 -4.87 -5.03
N PRO A 135 8.21 -4.29 -4.63
CA PRO A 135 9.02 -3.48 -5.54
C PRO A 135 9.41 -4.27 -6.79
N PRO A 136 9.19 -3.70 -7.99
CA PRO A 136 9.56 -4.38 -9.22
C PRO A 136 11.09 -4.56 -9.29
N LYS A 137 11.54 -5.71 -9.81
CA LYS A 137 12.95 -5.92 -10.13
C LYS A 137 13.31 -5.04 -11.33
N VAL A 138 13.82 -3.84 -11.07
CA VAL A 138 14.24 -2.91 -12.13
C VAL A 138 15.54 -3.45 -12.77
N PRO A 139 15.59 -3.62 -14.11
CA PRO A 139 16.81 -4.02 -14.80
C PRO A 139 17.94 -3.01 -14.58
N LYS A 140 19.19 -3.49 -14.51
CA LYS A 140 20.41 -2.65 -14.37
C LYS A 140 20.42 -1.41 -15.29
N PRO A 141 20.15 -1.51 -16.62
CA PRO A 141 20.22 -0.34 -17.49
C PRO A 141 19.16 0.72 -17.18
N VAL A 142 18.01 0.33 -16.62
CA VAL A 142 16.97 1.28 -16.21
C VAL A 142 17.34 1.96 -14.89
N LYS A 143 17.98 1.22 -13.96
CA LYS A 143 18.50 1.79 -12.71
C LYS A 143 19.54 2.88 -12.95
N GLU A 144 20.45 2.65 -13.88
CA GLU A 144 21.49 3.63 -14.27
C GLU A 144 20.86 4.91 -14.84
N LYS A 145 19.88 4.78 -15.75
CA LYS A 145 19.16 5.94 -16.30
C LYS A 145 18.37 6.70 -15.24
N ILE A 146 17.74 6.02 -14.29
CA ILE A 146 17.04 6.66 -13.16
C ILE A 146 18.03 7.38 -12.25
N ALA A 147 19.20 6.79 -11.99
CA ALA A 147 20.24 7.42 -11.17
C ALA A 147 20.77 8.71 -11.81
N LEU A 148 21.04 8.67 -13.12
CA LEU A 148 21.46 9.85 -13.90
C LEU A 148 20.37 10.92 -13.91
N ALA A 149 19.10 10.54 -14.14
CA ALA A 149 17.99 11.48 -14.11
C ALA A 149 17.80 12.12 -12.72
N ARG A 150 17.95 11.34 -11.64
CA ARG A 150 17.90 11.87 -10.26
C ARG A 150 19.05 12.84 -9.98
N GLN A 151 20.27 12.51 -10.42
CA GLN A 151 21.42 13.42 -10.29
C GLN A 151 21.19 14.72 -11.05
N PHE A 152 20.75 14.64 -12.31
CA PHE A 152 20.43 15.81 -13.12
C PHE A 152 19.33 16.69 -12.51
N LEU A 153 18.28 16.07 -11.97
CA LEU A 153 17.21 16.80 -11.26
C LEU A 153 17.75 17.46 -10.00
N LYS A 154 18.60 16.78 -9.22
CA LYS A 154 19.22 17.32 -8.01
C LYS A 154 20.12 18.51 -8.33
N GLU A 155 20.90 18.43 -9.40
CA GLU A 155 21.73 19.54 -9.90
C GLU A 155 20.89 20.74 -10.36
N LYS A 156 19.76 20.51 -11.04
CA LYS A 156 18.90 21.60 -11.53
C LYS A 156 17.96 22.20 -10.49
N THR A 157 17.52 21.43 -9.51
CA THR A 157 16.49 21.85 -8.54
C THR A 157 17.04 22.11 -7.13
N GLY A 158 18.31 21.83 -6.87
CA GLY A 158 18.96 22.10 -5.58
C GLY A 158 18.39 21.30 -4.41
N ARG A 159 17.58 20.27 -4.69
CA ARG A 159 16.96 19.35 -3.73
C ARG A 159 17.39 17.91 -4.01
#